data_AF-A0A7X8RGH3-F1
#
_entry.id   AF-A0A7X8RGH3-F1
#
_cell.length_a   1.000
_cell.length_b   1.000
_cell.length_c   1.000
_cell.angle_alpha   90.00
_cell.angle_beta   90.00
_cell.angle_gamma   90.00
#
_symmetry.space_group_name_H-M   'P 1'
#
loop_
_entity.id
_entity.type
_entity.pdbx_description
1 polymer ?
#
loop_
_entity_poly.entity_id
_entity_poly.type
_entity_poly.pdbx_seq_one_letter_code
_entity_poly.pdbx_strand_id
1 'polypeptide(L)'
;METPDMFIRAADWAHARDFGCPVGLALRRVLLELTGPPRVGACTLDGPVPLPPWPVREVSVAWPVLTPGVDVVLLVHPGPLTAALRSRIAAGPQAVLVLPALPAELPDLPLIDARLRLLAGELRALASRHPHVAGELRAIAGPPVAVAVRPRVAVISPDPVTVDLPGWEVVDGDPHVDVVLAVAPDAGWRAADHATLRDAARRAGRLVSTASLPSDVPGTVVRPGQTLVDALHLALRRPVAVPAARPGTWLRAADRLERRRAIIPGRPPVFWDVAAQALALGGVAGLAAGQTTPAVGVVAAVTVGGMRWWTGRREAERAWLREENARLRARPHAPATWLRRQVSEEM
;
A
#
# COMPACT_ATOMS: atom_id res chain seq x y z
N MET A 1 -6.10 -28.98 -0.18
CA MET A 1 -5.97 -27.54 0.09
C MET A 1 -6.36 -26.82 -1.18
N GLU A 2 -7.42 -26.03 -1.14
CA GLU A 2 -7.97 -25.37 -2.33
C GLU A 2 -7.00 -24.27 -2.81
N THR A 3 -6.77 -24.18 -4.12
CA THR A 3 -5.89 -23.14 -4.66
C THR A 3 -6.56 -21.78 -4.47
N PRO A 4 -5.88 -20.77 -3.90
CA PRO A 4 -6.49 -19.47 -3.70
C PRO A 4 -6.97 -18.82 -5.01
N ASP A 5 -8.16 -18.21 -4.99
CA ASP A 5 -8.81 -17.59 -6.17
C ASP A 5 -7.90 -16.61 -6.93
N MET A 6 -7.07 -15.83 -6.23
CA MET A 6 -6.13 -14.89 -6.86
C MET A 6 -5.13 -15.59 -7.79
N PHE A 7 -4.65 -16.78 -7.43
CA PHE A 7 -3.75 -17.57 -8.26
C PHE A 7 -4.46 -18.08 -9.51
N ILE A 8 -5.68 -18.56 -9.36
CA ILE A 8 -6.51 -19.06 -10.47
C ILE A 8 -6.77 -17.92 -11.46
N ARG A 9 -7.30 -16.79 -10.98
CA ARG A 9 -7.59 -15.61 -11.82
C ARG A 9 -6.34 -15.04 -12.49
N ALA A 10 -5.19 -15.03 -11.81
CA ALA A 10 -3.93 -14.61 -12.40
C ALA A 10 -3.45 -15.57 -13.50
N ALA A 11 -3.58 -16.87 -13.28
CA ALA A 11 -3.21 -17.90 -14.26
C ALA A 11 -4.11 -17.85 -15.49
N ASP A 12 -5.44 -17.77 -15.31
CA ASP A 12 -6.41 -17.65 -16.39
C ASP A 12 -6.16 -16.39 -17.22
N TRP A 13 -5.93 -15.27 -16.54
CA TRP A 13 -5.58 -14.02 -17.20
C TRP A 13 -4.32 -14.16 -18.04
N ALA A 14 -3.26 -14.78 -17.48
CA ALA A 14 -2.01 -14.98 -18.18
C ALA A 14 -2.13 -15.97 -19.35
N HIS A 15 -2.99 -16.98 -19.24
CA HIS A 15 -3.24 -17.97 -20.28
C HIS A 15 -4.01 -17.37 -21.46
N ALA A 16 -4.99 -16.49 -21.18
CA ALA A 16 -5.79 -15.78 -22.18
C ALA A 16 -5.03 -14.66 -22.93
N ARG A 17 -3.70 -14.58 -22.83
CA ARG A 17 -2.87 -13.63 -23.58
C ARG A 17 -2.17 -14.34 -24.73
N ASP A 18 -2.06 -13.61 -25.84
CA ASP A 18 -1.34 -14.06 -27.03
C ASP A 18 0.08 -14.54 -26.69
N PHE A 19 0.54 -15.51 -27.47
CA PHE A 19 1.90 -16.00 -27.38
C PHE A 19 2.90 -14.84 -27.56
N GLY A 20 3.88 -14.73 -26.67
CA GLY A 20 4.87 -13.65 -26.70
C GLY A 20 4.45 -12.35 -26.01
N CYS A 21 3.22 -12.23 -25.46
CA CYS A 21 2.82 -11.07 -24.66
C CYS A 21 3.81 -10.87 -23.48
N PRO A 22 4.55 -9.74 -23.41
CA PRO A 22 5.56 -9.54 -22.36
C PRO A 22 4.99 -9.57 -20.94
N VAL A 23 3.78 -9.05 -20.76
CA VAL A 23 3.10 -9.04 -19.45
C VAL A 23 2.64 -10.44 -19.07
N GLY A 24 2.09 -11.20 -20.03
CA GLY A 24 1.70 -12.60 -19.84
C GLY A 24 2.90 -13.47 -19.48
N LEU A 25 4.03 -13.32 -20.18
CA LEU A 25 5.28 -14.02 -19.87
C LEU A 25 5.82 -13.68 -18.48
N ALA A 26 5.83 -12.39 -18.11
CA ALA A 26 6.26 -11.96 -16.79
C ALA A 26 5.38 -12.53 -15.68
N LEU A 27 4.05 -12.52 -15.85
CA LEU A 27 3.13 -13.07 -14.87
C LEU A 27 3.24 -14.60 -14.77
N ARG A 28 3.40 -15.32 -15.89
CA ARG A 28 3.67 -16.78 -15.87
C ARG A 28 4.94 -17.10 -15.09
N ARG A 29 6.00 -16.31 -15.24
CA ARG A 29 7.24 -16.48 -14.46
C ARG A 29 6.99 -16.26 -12.97
N VAL A 30 6.27 -15.20 -12.60
CA VAL A 30 5.89 -14.94 -11.19
C VAL A 30 5.09 -16.11 -10.62
N LEU A 31 4.11 -16.63 -11.36
CA LEU A 31 3.31 -17.78 -10.94
C LEU A 31 4.17 -19.03 -10.74
N LEU A 32 5.03 -19.36 -11.71
CA LEU A 32 5.96 -20.50 -11.60
C LEU A 32 6.88 -20.39 -10.38
N GLU A 33 7.41 -19.20 -10.13
CA GLU A 33 8.24 -18.93 -8.95
C GLU A 33 7.48 -19.10 -7.63
N LEU A 34 6.22 -18.67 -7.58
CA LEU A 34 5.37 -18.75 -6.38
C LEU A 34 4.69 -20.11 -6.19
N THR A 35 4.62 -20.97 -7.20
CA THR A 35 4.11 -22.34 -7.08
C THR A 35 5.22 -23.38 -6.87
N GLY A 36 6.49 -22.97 -6.97
CA GLY A 36 7.64 -23.84 -6.73
C GLY A 36 7.90 -24.15 -5.24
N PRO A 37 9.05 -24.77 -4.92
CA PRO A 37 9.46 -25.05 -3.54
C PRO A 37 9.47 -23.78 -2.67
N PRO A 38 9.15 -23.87 -1.36
CA PRO A 38 9.20 -22.73 -0.44
C PRO A 38 10.57 -22.07 -0.44
N ARG A 39 10.62 -20.75 -0.59
CA ARG A 39 11.87 -19.98 -0.59
C ARG A 39 12.03 -19.29 0.75
N VAL A 40 12.98 -19.76 1.56
CA VAL A 40 13.13 -19.29 2.95
C VAL A 40 14.53 -18.72 3.12
N GLY A 41 14.63 -17.58 3.79
CA GLY A 41 15.90 -17.01 4.21
C GLY A 41 15.91 -16.75 5.70
N ALA A 42 17.06 -16.84 6.34
CA ALA A 42 17.24 -16.44 7.74
C ALA A 42 18.33 -15.38 7.89
N CYS A 43 18.12 -14.45 8.83
CA CYS A 43 19.11 -13.44 9.19
C CYS A 43 18.94 -13.01 10.65
N THR A 44 20.02 -12.50 11.25
CA THR A 44 19.97 -11.61 12.41
C THR A 44 19.85 -10.16 11.93
N LEU A 45 19.93 -9.20 12.85
CA LEU A 45 20.07 -7.79 12.47
C LEU A 45 21.45 -7.46 11.86
N ASP A 46 22.44 -8.34 12.06
CA ASP A 46 23.84 -8.11 11.69
C ASP A 46 24.27 -8.88 10.44
N GLY A 47 23.58 -9.96 10.09
CA GLY A 47 23.96 -10.76 8.92
C GLY A 47 23.07 -11.97 8.62
N PRO A 48 23.38 -12.69 7.52
CA PRO A 48 22.68 -13.92 7.14
C PRO A 48 22.94 -15.05 8.15
N VAL A 49 21.96 -15.95 8.31
CA VAL A 49 22.06 -17.16 9.12
C VAL A 49 21.78 -18.37 8.21
N PRO A 50 22.64 -19.40 8.20
CA PRO A 50 22.40 -20.60 7.41
C PRO A 50 21.21 -21.39 7.96
N LEU A 51 20.39 -21.93 7.06
CA LEU A 51 19.26 -22.78 7.45
C LEU A 51 19.73 -24.22 7.78
N PRO A 52 19.04 -24.92 8.69
CA PRO A 52 19.16 -26.37 8.82
C PRO A 52 18.74 -27.07 7.51
N PRO A 53 19.04 -28.37 7.32
CA PRO A 53 18.78 -29.12 6.09
C PRO A 53 17.27 -29.44 5.90
N TRP A 54 16.46 -28.40 5.82
CA TRP A 54 15.02 -28.45 5.62
C TRP A 54 14.67 -28.62 4.14
N PRO A 55 13.46 -29.13 3.82
CA PRO A 55 12.98 -29.32 2.45
C PRO A 55 12.50 -27.99 1.83
N VAL A 56 13.34 -26.96 1.88
CA VAL A 56 13.07 -25.62 1.35
C VAL A 56 14.23 -25.16 0.47
N ARG A 57 13.97 -24.22 -0.43
CA ARG A 57 15.02 -23.52 -1.16
C ARG A 57 15.55 -22.39 -0.28
N GLU A 58 16.77 -22.54 0.21
CA GLU A 58 17.44 -21.49 0.97
C GLU A 58 17.75 -20.27 0.09
N VAL A 59 17.48 -19.09 0.63
CA VAL A 59 17.81 -17.79 0.02
C VAL A 59 18.63 -16.99 1.02
N SER A 60 19.86 -16.63 0.65
CA SER A 60 20.69 -15.76 1.49
C SER A 60 20.08 -14.36 1.57
N VAL A 61 19.80 -13.90 2.80
CA VAL A 61 19.19 -12.61 3.08
C VAL A 61 19.94 -11.90 4.21
N ALA A 62 19.98 -10.57 4.17
CA ALA A 62 20.52 -9.74 5.25
C ALA A 62 19.50 -8.68 5.64
N TRP A 63 19.51 -8.27 6.91
CA TRP A 63 18.62 -7.21 7.38
C TRP A 63 19.11 -5.82 6.94
N PRO A 64 18.23 -4.90 6.48
CA PRO A 64 16.82 -5.12 6.15
C PRO A 64 16.66 -5.95 4.87
N VAL A 65 15.71 -6.88 4.86
CA VAL A 65 15.51 -7.77 3.71
C VAL A 65 14.89 -7.02 2.54
N LEU A 66 15.71 -6.77 1.53
CA LEU A 66 15.30 -6.17 0.26
C LEU A 66 15.43 -7.14 -0.92
N THR A 67 15.98 -8.33 -0.68
CA THR A 67 16.20 -9.37 -1.68
C THR A 67 14.85 -9.86 -2.24
N PRO A 68 14.66 -9.86 -3.57
CA PRO A 68 13.46 -10.43 -4.19
C PRO A 68 13.50 -11.96 -4.14
N GLY A 69 12.33 -12.58 -4.30
CA GLY A 69 12.23 -14.05 -4.45
C GLY A 69 12.40 -14.85 -3.16
N VAL A 70 12.20 -14.22 -2.00
CA VAL A 70 12.02 -14.92 -0.72
C VAL A 70 10.53 -14.92 -0.37
N ASP A 71 10.00 -16.09 0.02
CA ASP A 71 8.61 -16.24 0.47
C ASP A 71 8.49 -15.83 1.94
N VAL A 72 9.33 -16.41 2.80
CA VAL A 72 9.33 -16.18 4.25
C VAL A 72 10.75 -15.88 4.74
N VAL A 73 10.86 -14.91 5.63
CA VAL A 73 12.11 -14.54 6.31
C VAL A 73 12.02 -14.95 7.78
N LEU A 74 13.03 -15.67 8.27
CA LEU A 74 13.22 -15.96 9.68
C LEU A 74 14.19 -14.93 10.27
N LEU A 75 13.66 -13.99 11.06
CA LEU A 75 14.47 -13.02 11.80
C LEU A 75 14.84 -13.62 13.15
N VAL A 76 16.11 -14.01 13.30
CA VAL A 76 16.64 -14.56 14.56
C VAL A 76 16.96 -13.41 15.51
N HIS A 77 16.16 -13.24 16.56
CA HIS A 77 16.27 -12.14 17.51
C HIS A 77 15.77 -12.54 18.92
N PRO A 78 16.56 -12.34 19.99
CA PRO A 78 16.27 -12.89 21.32
C PRO A 78 15.21 -12.13 22.13
N GLY A 79 14.93 -10.88 21.77
CA GLY A 79 14.07 -9.99 22.57
C GLY A 79 12.91 -9.38 21.79
N PRO A 80 12.08 -8.57 22.45
CA PRO A 80 11.05 -7.81 21.76
C PRO A 80 11.70 -6.91 20.70
N LEU A 81 11.13 -6.93 19.49
CA LEU A 81 11.58 -6.04 18.44
C LEU A 81 11.30 -4.59 18.82
N THR A 82 12.19 -3.67 18.44
CA THR A 82 11.90 -2.24 18.54
C THR A 82 10.71 -1.88 17.64
N ALA A 83 10.02 -0.78 17.97
CA ALA A 83 8.91 -0.27 17.16
C ALA A 83 9.31 0.00 15.70
N ALA A 84 10.54 0.45 15.48
CA ALA A 84 11.08 0.68 14.14
C ALA A 84 11.22 -0.63 13.34
N LEU A 85 11.68 -1.70 13.98
CA LEU A 85 11.78 -3.03 13.36
C LEU A 85 10.38 -3.60 13.05
N ARG A 86 9.45 -3.56 14.01
CA ARG A 86 8.06 -4.01 13.79
C ARG A 86 7.38 -3.22 12.67
N SER A 87 7.51 -1.90 12.66
CA SER A 87 6.97 -1.04 11.60
C SER A 87 7.53 -1.40 10.23
N ARG A 88 8.83 -1.72 10.15
CA ARG A 88 9.46 -2.16 8.90
C ARG A 88 8.92 -3.51 8.44
N ILE A 89 8.76 -4.47 9.35
CA ILE A 89 8.17 -5.78 9.05
C ILE A 89 6.74 -5.63 8.52
N ALA A 90 5.91 -4.84 9.21
CA ALA A 90 4.53 -4.59 8.81
C ALA A 90 4.43 -3.96 7.40
N ALA A 91 5.35 -3.04 7.09
CA ALA A 91 5.38 -2.35 5.79
C ALA A 91 5.98 -3.20 4.65
N GLY A 92 6.89 -4.13 4.96
CA GLY A 92 7.58 -4.96 3.96
C GLY A 92 6.66 -6.01 3.32
N PRO A 93 6.87 -6.38 2.04
CA PRO A 93 6.01 -7.34 1.36
C PRO A 93 6.22 -8.79 1.82
N GLN A 94 7.39 -9.13 2.37
CA GLN A 94 7.71 -10.46 2.86
C GLN A 94 6.98 -10.77 4.17
N ALA A 95 6.64 -12.04 4.40
CA ALA A 95 6.28 -12.53 5.72
C ALA A 95 7.56 -12.70 6.54
N VAL A 96 7.62 -12.10 7.73
CA VAL A 96 8.76 -12.21 8.65
C VAL A 96 8.30 -12.90 9.92
N LEU A 97 8.91 -14.04 10.25
CA LEU A 97 8.74 -14.74 11.52
C LEU A 97 9.93 -14.40 12.41
N VAL A 98 9.64 -13.89 13.60
CA VAL A 98 10.67 -13.54 14.59
C VAL A 98 10.82 -14.72 15.53
N LEU A 99 12.04 -15.27 15.61
CA LEU A 99 12.34 -16.44 16.42
C LEU A 99 13.54 -16.14 17.33
N PRO A 100 13.55 -16.59 18.60
CA PRO A 100 14.72 -16.40 19.47
C PRO A 100 15.94 -17.18 19.00
N ALA A 101 15.72 -18.33 18.36
CA ALA A 101 16.72 -19.18 17.73
C ALA A 101 16.08 -19.99 16.59
N LEU A 102 16.89 -20.52 15.68
CA LEU A 102 16.37 -21.45 14.66
C LEU A 102 16.04 -22.80 15.30
N PRO A 103 14.82 -23.33 15.14
CA PRO A 103 14.48 -24.67 15.59
C PRO A 103 15.22 -25.75 14.78
N ALA A 104 15.25 -26.98 15.29
CA ALA A 104 15.81 -28.11 14.54
C ALA A 104 14.89 -28.53 13.38
N GLU A 105 13.57 -28.48 13.60
CA GLU A 105 12.53 -28.81 12.62
C GLU A 105 12.01 -27.53 11.95
N LEU A 106 11.51 -27.68 10.72
CA LEU A 106 10.93 -26.58 9.95
C LEU A 106 9.69 -26.05 10.70
N PRO A 107 9.66 -24.77 11.13
CA PRO A 107 8.47 -24.20 11.76
C PRO A 107 7.30 -24.16 10.78
N ASP A 108 6.08 -24.09 11.31
CA ASP A 108 4.92 -23.85 10.46
C ASP A 108 5.05 -22.48 9.77
N LEU A 109 5.02 -22.50 8.44
CA LEU A 109 5.26 -21.33 7.62
C LEU A 109 3.93 -20.84 7.04
N PRO A 110 3.60 -19.53 7.14
CA PRO A 110 2.39 -18.96 6.56
C PRO A 110 2.54 -18.77 5.03
N LEU A 111 2.85 -19.85 4.31
CA LEU A 111 3.25 -19.81 2.90
C LEU A 111 2.15 -19.31 1.98
N ILE A 112 0.90 -19.70 2.23
CA ILE A 112 -0.24 -19.29 1.41
C ILE A 112 -0.39 -17.77 1.47
N ASP A 113 -0.45 -17.22 2.69
CA ASP A 113 -0.62 -15.78 2.92
C ASP A 113 0.59 -14.99 2.40
N ALA A 114 1.80 -15.48 2.63
CA ALA A 114 3.02 -14.88 2.12
C ALA A 114 3.03 -14.80 0.59
N ARG A 115 2.68 -15.91 -0.08
CA ARG A 115 2.65 -15.99 -1.55
C ARG A 115 1.52 -15.18 -2.17
N LEU A 116 0.35 -15.12 -1.53
CA LEU A 116 -0.73 -14.22 -1.92
C LEU A 116 -0.30 -12.75 -1.85
N ARG A 117 0.37 -12.36 -0.77
CA ARG A 117 0.89 -11.00 -0.59
C ARG A 117 1.93 -10.66 -1.66
N LEU A 118 2.84 -11.59 -1.95
CA LEU A 118 3.84 -11.44 -3.02
C LEU A 118 3.19 -11.33 -4.40
N LEU A 119 2.25 -12.23 -4.74
CA LEU A 119 1.52 -12.17 -6.01
C LEU A 119 0.79 -10.84 -6.17
N ALA A 120 0.09 -10.38 -5.13
CA ALA A 120 -0.60 -9.10 -5.16
C ALA A 120 0.37 -7.91 -5.32
N GLY A 121 1.58 -8.01 -4.76
CA GLY A 121 2.66 -7.05 -4.96
C GLY A 121 3.15 -7.04 -6.42
N GLU A 122 3.43 -8.21 -6.98
CA GLU A 122 3.91 -8.36 -8.37
C GLU A 122 2.88 -7.92 -9.40
N LEU A 123 1.60 -8.27 -9.21
CA LEU A 123 0.50 -7.79 -10.06
C LEU A 123 0.42 -6.27 -10.06
N ARG A 124 0.57 -5.62 -8.89
CA ARG A 124 0.61 -4.15 -8.79
C ARG A 124 1.88 -3.56 -9.42
N ALA A 125 3.02 -4.23 -9.29
CA ALA A 125 4.26 -3.82 -9.93
C ALA A 125 4.14 -3.90 -11.46
N LEU A 126 3.61 -5.00 -12.00
CA LEU A 126 3.30 -5.16 -13.43
C LEU A 126 2.29 -4.10 -13.91
N ALA A 127 1.21 -3.86 -13.17
CA ALA A 127 0.24 -2.80 -13.48
C ALA A 127 0.89 -1.41 -13.53
N SER A 128 1.89 -1.15 -12.68
CA SER A 128 2.62 0.12 -12.69
C SER A 128 3.55 0.27 -13.90
N ARG A 129 4.14 -0.84 -14.38
CA ARG A 129 5.02 -0.88 -15.56
C ARG A 129 4.24 -0.90 -16.87
N HIS A 130 3.02 -1.42 -16.86
CA HIS A 130 2.18 -1.64 -18.04
C HIS A 130 0.79 -1.00 -17.87
N PRO A 131 0.66 0.33 -18.04
CA PRO A 131 -0.59 1.05 -17.80
C PRO A 131 -1.81 0.54 -18.59
N HIS A 132 -1.58 0.01 -19.79
CA HIS A 132 -2.64 -0.48 -20.69
C HIS A 132 -3.41 -1.70 -20.17
N VAL A 133 -2.85 -2.46 -19.22
CA VAL A 133 -3.49 -3.62 -18.57
C VAL A 133 -3.64 -3.44 -17.05
N ALA A 134 -3.35 -2.24 -16.55
CA ALA A 134 -3.27 -1.98 -15.11
C ALA A 134 -4.60 -2.20 -14.38
N GLY A 135 -5.74 -1.91 -15.04
CA GLY A 135 -7.07 -2.11 -14.47
C GLY A 135 -7.34 -3.60 -14.19
N GLU A 136 -7.09 -4.46 -15.17
CA GLU A 136 -7.29 -5.91 -15.07
C GLU A 136 -6.40 -6.52 -13.96
N LEU A 137 -5.11 -6.18 -13.97
CA LEU A 137 -4.15 -6.70 -12.97
C LEU A 137 -4.47 -6.23 -11.54
N ARG A 138 -4.93 -4.98 -11.36
CA ARG A 138 -5.37 -4.47 -10.05
C ARG A 138 -6.66 -5.14 -9.59
N ALA A 139 -7.57 -5.46 -10.51
CA ALA A 139 -8.81 -6.16 -10.19
C ALA A 139 -8.55 -7.61 -9.72
N ILE A 140 -7.47 -8.24 -10.20
CA ILE A 140 -7.02 -9.55 -9.69
C ILE A 140 -6.33 -9.39 -8.32
N ALA A 141 -5.43 -8.41 -8.19
CA ALA A 141 -4.69 -8.18 -6.94
C ALA A 141 -5.58 -7.73 -5.76
N GLY A 142 -6.77 -7.21 -6.05
CA GLY A 142 -7.71 -6.72 -5.04
C GLY A 142 -7.19 -5.49 -4.28
N PRO A 143 -7.84 -5.11 -3.16
CA PRO A 143 -7.33 -4.06 -2.28
C PRO A 143 -6.00 -4.48 -1.63
N PRO A 144 -5.12 -3.53 -1.27
CA PRO A 144 -3.92 -3.84 -0.52
C PRO A 144 -4.30 -4.51 0.80
N VAL A 145 -3.81 -5.73 1.03
CA VAL A 145 -4.01 -6.43 2.29
C VAL A 145 -3.01 -5.85 3.28
N ALA A 146 -3.53 -5.11 4.28
CA ALA A 146 -2.73 -4.71 5.43
C ALA A 146 -2.57 -5.92 6.34
N VAL A 147 -1.34 -6.21 6.77
CA VAL A 147 -1.13 -7.22 7.83
C VAL A 147 -1.73 -6.64 9.10
N ALA A 148 -2.70 -7.34 9.69
CA ALA A 148 -3.32 -6.97 10.94
C ALA A 148 -2.32 -7.20 12.09
N VAL A 149 -1.39 -6.27 12.27
CA VAL A 149 -0.55 -6.21 13.47
C VAL A 149 -1.32 -5.37 14.49
N ARG A 150 -1.64 -5.95 15.65
CA ARG A 150 -2.15 -5.16 16.78
C ARG A 150 -1.02 -4.25 17.26
N PRO A 151 -1.14 -2.93 17.15
CA PRO A 151 -0.06 -2.06 17.57
C PRO A 151 0.04 -2.05 19.10
N ARG A 152 1.27 -1.94 19.61
CA ARG A 152 1.56 -1.90 21.03
C ARG A 152 1.52 -0.48 21.55
N VAL A 153 0.77 -0.25 22.63
CA VAL A 153 0.62 1.05 23.27
C VAL A 153 0.98 0.95 24.75
N ALA A 154 1.86 1.83 25.21
CA ALA A 154 2.06 2.05 26.64
C ALA A 154 1.14 3.18 27.09
N VAL A 155 0.46 2.99 28.23
CA VAL A 155 -0.36 4.03 28.85
C VAL A 155 0.42 4.60 30.02
N ILE A 156 0.57 5.93 30.05
CA ILE A 156 1.18 6.64 31.18
C ILE A 156 0.18 7.63 31.74
N SER A 157 0.05 7.67 33.05
CA SER A 157 -0.77 8.64 33.78
C SER A 157 -0.20 8.84 35.19
N PRO A 158 -0.32 10.04 35.78
CA PRO A 158 0.05 10.28 37.17
C PRO A 158 -0.88 9.55 38.14
N ASP A 159 -2.14 9.36 37.75
CA ASP A 159 -3.17 8.66 38.52
C ASP A 159 -3.48 7.29 37.89
N PRO A 160 -3.86 6.26 38.67
CA PRO A 160 -4.26 4.97 38.12
C PRO A 160 -5.42 5.13 37.14
N VAL A 161 -5.21 4.69 35.90
CA VAL A 161 -6.22 4.79 34.83
C VAL A 161 -6.33 3.48 34.07
N THR A 162 -7.55 3.12 33.68
CA THR A 162 -7.82 2.02 32.78
C THR A 162 -8.38 2.59 31.48
N VAL A 163 -7.79 2.22 30.35
CA VAL A 163 -8.21 2.67 29.02
C VAL A 163 -8.60 1.45 28.19
N ASP A 164 -9.80 1.48 27.62
CA ASP A 164 -10.23 0.48 26.65
C ASP A 164 -9.77 0.86 25.24
N LEU A 165 -8.93 0.03 24.62
CA LEU A 165 -8.36 0.24 23.29
C LEU A 165 -8.55 -1.03 22.45
N PRO A 166 -9.75 -1.24 21.87
CA PRO A 166 -10.04 -2.44 21.10
C PRO A 166 -9.13 -2.54 19.86
N GLY A 167 -8.50 -3.70 19.67
CA GLY A 167 -7.56 -3.94 18.57
C GLY A 167 -6.12 -3.50 18.85
N TRP A 168 -5.82 -3.03 20.05
CA TRP A 168 -4.48 -2.67 20.51
C TRP A 168 -3.95 -3.65 21.55
N GLU A 169 -2.63 -3.76 21.65
CA GLU A 169 -1.97 -4.47 22.74
C GLU A 169 -1.47 -3.42 23.74
N VAL A 170 -2.16 -3.31 24.89
CA VAL A 170 -1.73 -2.43 25.98
C VAL A 170 -0.62 -3.12 26.76
N VAL A 171 0.54 -2.48 26.90
CA VAL A 171 1.71 -3.06 27.56
C VAL A 171 2.25 -2.14 28.65
N ASP A 172 2.52 -2.73 29.81
CA ASP A 172 3.05 -2.01 30.97
C ASP A 172 4.58 -2.13 31.03
N GLY A 173 5.27 -1.00 31.19
CA GLY A 173 6.72 -0.96 31.45
C GLY A 173 7.63 -1.36 30.28
N ASP A 174 7.10 -1.70 29.10
CA ASP A 174 7.90 -2.05 27.93
C ASP A 174 8.36 -0.78 27.17
N PRO A 175 9.68 -0.54 27.00
CA PRO A 175 10.18 0.61 26.25
C PRO A 175 9.98 0.49 24.72
N HIS A 176 9.65 -0.70 24.21
CA HIS A 176 9.49 -0.99 22.79
C HIS A 176 8.02 -0.99 22.38
N VAL A 177 7.36 0.16 22.50
CA VAL A 177 5.97 0.39 22.06
C VAL A 177 5.90 1.18 20.76
N ASP A 178 4.83 0.98 20.00
CA ASP A 178 4.60 1.69 18.73
C ASP A 178 4.14 3.14 18.95
N VAL A 179 3.53 3.41 20.11
CA VAL A 179 3.04 4.72 20.54
C VAL A 179 2.87 4.73 22.07
N VAL A 180 3.04 5.89 22.70
CA VAL A 180 2.68 6.11 24.11
C VAL A 180 1.40 6.95 24.17
N LEU A 181 0.42 6.51 24.95
CA LEU A 181 -0.77 7.28 25.30
C LEU A 181 -0.58 7.88 26.70
N ALA A 182 -0.47 9.20 26.76
CA ALA A 182 -0.43 9.96 27.99
C ALA A 182 -1.84 10.44 28.37
N VAL A 183 -2.37 9.88 29.45
CA VAL A 183 -3.68 10.24 30.00
C VAL A 183 -3.49 11.23 31.14
N ALA A 184 -3.92 12.47 30.91
CA ALA A 184 -3.79 13.55 31.87
C ALA A 184 -4.88 13.44 32.95
N PRO A 185 -4.59 13.84 34.20
CA PRO A 185 -5.63 14.12 35.18
C PRO A 185 -6.57 15.24 34.69
N ASP A 186 -7.75 15.37 35.31
CA ASP A 186 -8.75 16.40 34.93
C ASP A 186 -8.20 17.82 34.96
N ALA A 187 -7.26 18.10 35.88
CA ALA A 187 -6.59 19.39 36.00
C ALA A 187 -5.51 19.64 34.92
N GLY A 188 -5.25 18.66 34.05
CA GLY A 188 -4.17 18.69 33.07
C GLY A 188 -2.81 18.27 33.64
N TRP A 189 -1.76 18.46 32.82
CA TRP A 189 -0.39 18.10 33.18
C TRP A 189 0.23 19.10 34.17
N ARG A 190 0.89 18.57 35.20
CA ARG A 190 1.66 19.37 36.16
C ARG A 190 3.13 19.40 35.77
N ALA A 191 3.86 20.38 36.28
CA ALA A 191 5.31 20.52 36.04
C ALA A 191 6.12 19.26 36.42
N ALA A 192 5.68 18.52 37.44
CA ALA A 192 6.28 17.25 37.85
C ALA A 192 6.20 16.15 36.76
N ASP A 193 5.17 16.20 35.91
CA ASP A 193 4.91 15.18 34.88
C ASP A 193 5.76 15.40 33.61
N HIS A 194 6.27 16.62 33.42
CA HIS A 194 6.94 17.04 32.18
C HIS A 194 8.17 16.18 31.86
N ALA A 195 8.92 15.74 32.87
CA ALA A 195 10.09 14.89 32.67
C ALA A 195 9.70 13.52 32.09
N THR A 196 8.64 12.91 32.61
CA THR A 196 8.09 11.63 32.14
C THR A 196 7.55 11.75 30.72
N LEU A 197 6.82 12.83 30.42
CA LEU A 197 6.30 13.09 29.06
C LEU A 197 7.43 13.27 28.04
N ARG A 198 8.49 14.01 28.41
CA ARG A 198 9.64 14.24 27.54
C ARG A 198 10.42 12.95 27.29
N ASP A 199 10.60 12.12 28.31
CA ASP A 199 11.23 10.81 28.17
C ASP A 199 10.40 9.87 27.28
N ALA A 200 9.08 9.81 27.48
CA ALA A 200 8.17 9.02 26.66
C ALA A 200 8.19 9.44 25.18
N ALA A 201 8.11 10.75 24.91
CA ALA A 201 8.20 11.28 23.55
C ALA A 201 9.53 10.91 22.88
N ARG A 202 10.64 10.99 23.61
CA ARG A 202 11.98 10.64 23.12
C ARG A 202 12.13 9.15 22.82
N ARG A 203 11.65 8.26 23.70
CA ARG A 203 11.84 6.80 23.56
C ARG A 203 10.93 6.20 22.49
N ALA A 204 9.64 6.54 22.52
CA ALA A 204 8.68 5.99 21.57
C ALA A 204 8.70 6.73 20.22
N GLY A 205 9.11 8.00 20.23
CA GLY A 205 9.05 8.89 19.06
C GLY A 205 7.63 9.26 18.61
N ARG A 206 6.61 8.70 19.28
CA ARG A 206 5.18 8.95 19.04
C ARG A 206 4.46 9.01 20.39
N LEU A 207 4.22 10.23 20.85
CA LEU A 207 3.42 10.51 22.05
C LEU A 207 2.04 11.02 21.62
N VAL A 208 0.97 10.42 22.16
CA VAL A 208 -0.40 10.92 22.06
C VAL A 208 -0.84 11.35 23.45
N SER A 209 -1.36 12.56 23.60
CA SER A 209 -1.79 13.08 24.91
C SER A 209 -3.26 13.50 24.89
N THR A 210 -3.96 13.21 25.98
CA THR A 210 -5.36 13.62 26.18
C THR A 210 -5.53 15.08 26.60
N ALA A 211 -4.45 15.75 27.03
CA ALA A 211 -4.43 17.17 27.34
C ALA A 211 -3.27 17.89 26.61
N SER A 212 -3.30 19.23 26.62
CA SER A 212 -2.25 20.06 26.00
C SER A 212 -0.87 19.73 26.57
N LEU A 213 0.04 19.32 25.69
CA LEU A 213 1.43 19.03 26.07
C LEU A 213 2.21 20.32 26.37
N PRO A 214 3.26 20.25 27.21
CA PRO A 214 4.24 21.32 27.35
C PRO A 214 4.86 21.67 25.99
N SER A 215 5.19 22.94 25.78
CA SER A 215 5.64 23.46 24.46
C SER A 215 6.90 22.79 23.93
N ASP A 216 7.73 22.23 24.81
CA ASP A 216 8.98 21.55 24.48
C ASP A 216 8.84 20.03 24.32
N VAL A 217 7.64 19.48 24.49
CA VAL A 217 7.38 18.04 24.35
C VAL A 217 6.69 17.77 23.01
N PRO A 218 7.37 17.11 22.04
CA PRO A 218 6.74 16.76 20.77
C PRO A 218 5.69 15.66 20.97
N GLY A 219 4.52 15.84 20.36
CA GLY A 219 3.45 14.85 20.43
C GLY A 219 2.19 15.28 19.68
N THR A 220 1.18 14.40 19.70
CA THR A 220 -0.14 14.66 19.14
C THR A 220 -1.13 14.78 20.29
N VAL A 221 -1.84 15.90 20.39
CA VAL A 221 -2.91 16.08 21.38
C VAL A 221 -4.23 15.59 20.77
N VAL A 222 -4.98 14.80 21.53
CA VAL A 222 -6.33 14.33 21.17
C VAL A 222 -7.25 15.55 21.07
N ARG A 223 -7.94 15.68 19.94
CA ARG A 223 -8.83 16.82 19.71
C ARG A 223 -10.21 16.58 20.31
N PRO A 224 -10.93 17.65 20.70
CA PRO A 224 -12.35 17.53 21.06
C PRO A 224 -13.14 16.84 19.95
N GLY A 225 -13.93 15.82 20.31
CA GLY A 225 -14.73 15.02 19.38
C GLY A 225 -13.95 13.93 18.61
N GLN A 226 -12.64 13.81 18.81
CA GLN A 226 -11.84 12.71 18.23
C GLN A 226 -11.78 11.53 19.20
N THR A 227 -11.97 10.30 18.71
CA THR A 227 -11.77 9.10 19.52
C THR A 227 -10.27 8.87 19.81
N LEU A 228 -9.95 8.23 20.94
CA LEU A 228 -8.56 7.89 21.28
C LEU A 228 -7.93 6.98 20.20
N VAL A 229 -8.69 5.99 19.73
CA VAL A 229 -8.25 5.05 18.68
C VAL A 229 -7.89 5.79 17.39
N ASP A 230 -8.69 6.78 16.97
CA ASP A 230 -8.38 7.58 15.78
C ASP A 230 -7.10 8.42 15.95
N ALA A 231 -6.90 8.99 17.14
CA ALA A 231 -5.70 9.76 17.45
C ALA A 231 -4.44 8.89 17.41
N LEU A 232 -4.51 7.68 17.97
CA LEU A 232 -3.42 6.71 17.94
C LEU A 232 -3.12 6.23 16.51
N HIS A 233 -4.15 5.90 15.72
CA HIS A 233 -3.96 5.54 14.31
C HIS A 233 -3.34 6.68 13.49
N LEU A 234 -3.75 7.93 13.74
CA LEU A 234 -3.14 9.10 13.10
C LEU A 234 -1.65 9.23 13.46
N ALA A 235 -1.31 9.02 14.74
CA ALA A 235 0.09 9.05 15.18
C ALA A 235 0.92 7.96 14.51
N LEU A 236 0.39 6.75 14.36
CA LEU A 236 1.09 5.64 13.69
C LEU A 236 1.35 5.88 12.19
N ARG A 237 0.53 6.69 11.53
CA ARG A 237 0.72 7.06 10.12
C ARG A 237 1.85 8.06 9.91
N ARG A 238 2.28 8.78 10.94
CA ARG A 238 3.35 9.79 10.83
C ARG A 238 4.71 9.12 10.99
N PRO A 239 5.70 9.39 10.12
CA PRO A 239 7.05 8.86 10.33
C PRO A 239 7.60 9.35 11.68
N VAL A 240 8.21 8.45 12.45
CA VAL A 240 8.87 8.77 13.74
C VAL A 240 9.99 9.78 13.52
N ALA A 241 10.79 9.55 12.49
CA ALA A 241 11.76 10.48 11.97
C ALA A 241 11.74 10.38 10.45
N VAL A 242 11.83 11.51 9.78
CA VAL A 242 12.13 11.53 8.35
C VAL A 242 13.62 11.28 8.21
N PRO A 243 14.08 10.24 7.48
CA PRO A 243 15.50 10.03 7.28
C PRO A 243 16.11 11.25 6.61
N ALA A 244 17.32 11.64 7.02
CA ALA A 244 18.06 12.72 6.40
C ALA A 244 18.11 12.50 4.89
N ALA A 245 17.67 13.51 4.15
CA ALA A 245 17.62 13.48 2.71
C ALA A 245 19.04 13.27 2.16
N ARG A 246 19.27 12.20 1.39
CA ARG A 246 20.43 12.24 0.49
C ARG A 246 20.16 13.29 -0.59
N PRO A 247 21.13 14.14 -0.97
CA PRO A 247 20.93 15.15 -2.00
C PRO A 247 20.27 14.57 -3.27
N GLY A 248 19.25 15.26 -3.78
CA GLY A 248 18.51 14.88 -4.98
C GLY A 248 17.51 13.71 -4.83
N THR A 249 17.40 13.08 -3.67
CA THR A 249 16.48 11.93 -3.46
C THR A 249 15.03 12.39 -3.37
N TRP A 250 14.78 13.54 -2.73
CA TRP A 250 13.46 14.17 -2.72
C TRP A 250 13.02 14.64 -4.10
N LEU A 251 13.93 15.21 -4.90
CA LEU A 251 13.64 15.59 -6.29
C LEU A 251 13.26 14.36 -7.13
N ARG A 252 14.02 13.27 -7.04
CA ARG A 252 13.66 12.01 -7.71
C ARG A 252 12.35 11.42 -7.23
N ALA A 253 12.05 11.51 -5.93
CA ALA A 253 10.78 11.06 -5.37
C ALA A 253 9.60 11.92 -5.86
N ALA A 254 9.77 13.25 -5.89
CA ALA A 254 8.81 14.20 -6.43
C ALA A 254 8.55 13.93 -7.92
N ASP A 255 9.60 13.80 -8.74
CA ASP A 255 9.47 13.46 -10.16
C ASP A 255 8.77 12.12 -10.37
N ARG A 256 9.00 11.14 -9.49
CA ARG A 256 8.36 9.83 -9.57
C ARG A 256 6.89 9.90 -9.17
N LEU A 257 6.52 10.73 -8.19
CA LEU A 257 5.14 11.01 -7.81
C LEU A 257 4.40 11.76 -8.92
N GLU A 258 5.02 12.77 -9.53
CA GLU A 258 4.48 13.51 -10.67
C GLU A 258 4.26 12.58 -11.88
N ARG A 259 5.21 11.69 -12.17
CA ARG A 259 5.08 10.66 -13.22
C ARG A 259 3.97 9.64 -12.93
N ARG A 260 3.79 9.22 -11.67
CA ARG A 260 2.70 8.31 -11.28
C ARG A 260 1.32 8.96 -11.42
N ARG A 261 1.21 10.27 -11.19
CA ARG A 261 -0.06 11.00 -11.32
C ARG A 261 -0.52 11.14 -12.77
N ALA A 262 0.41 11.20 -13.72
CA ALA A 262 0.09 11.20 -15.16
C ALA A 262 -0.63 9.91 -15.64
N ILE A 263 -0.77 8.91 -14.75
CA ILE A 263 -1.31 7.57 -15.02
C ILE A 263 -2.53 7.27 -14.12
N ILE A 264 -3.20 8.26 -13.53
CA ILE A 264 -4.51 8.05 -12.89
C ILE A 264 -5.60 8.31 -13.94
N PRO A 265 -6.15 7.29 -14.62
CA PRO A 265 -7.34 7.50 -15.43
C PRO A 265 -8.49 7.89 -14.50
N GLY A 266 -9.08 9.06 -14.75
CA GLY A 266 -10.36 9.40 -14.16
C GLY A 266 -11.44 8.43 -14.63
N ARG A 267 -12.53 8.37 -13.87
CA ARG A 267 -13.71 7.53 -14.12
C ARG A 267 -14.20 7.76 -15.56
N PRO A 268 -14.39 6.71 -16.39
CA PRO A 268 -14.93 6.91 -17.73
C PRO A 268 -16.36 7.47 -17.63
N PRO A 269 -16.81 8.27 -18.62
CA PRO A 269 -18.18 8.78 -18.65
C PRO A 269 -19.18 7.62 -18.59
N VAL A 270 -20.23 7.81 -17.78
CA VAL A 270 -21.28 6.82 -17.52
C VAL A 270 -22.04 6.57 -18.82
N PHE A 271 -22.30 5.29 -19.12
CA PHE A 271 -22.79 4.85 -20.43
C PHE A 271 -24.13 5.50 -20.86
N TRP A 272 -24.92 5.99 -19.90
CA TRP A 272 -26.25 6.55 -20.12
C TRP A 272 -26.25 7.90 -20.85
N ASP A 273 -25.28 8.78 -20.60
CA ASP A 273 -25.28 10.12 -21.20
C ASP A 273 -24.91 10.11 -22.69
N VAL A 274 -24.11 9.11 -23.12
CA VAL A 274 -23.68 8.96 -24.52
C VAL A 274 -24.68 8.11 -25.31
N ALA A 275 -25.35 7.14 -24.67
CA ALA A 275 -26.45 6.39 -25.28
C ALA A 275 -27.63 7.31 -25.66
N ALA A 276 -27.92 8.31 -24.81
CA ALA A 276 -28.94 9.33 -25.10
C ALA A 276 -28.57 10.18 -26.34
N GLN A 277 -27.29 10.55 -26.50
CA GLN A 277 -26.82 11.30 -27.67
C GLN A 277 -26.79 10.47 -28.95
N ALA A 278 -26.45 9.18 -28.86
CA ALA A 278 -26.45 8.27 -30.02
C ALA A 278 -27.87 7.97 -30.51
N LEU A 279 -28.85 7.83 -29.61
CA LEU A 279 -30.27 7.69 -29.96
C LEU A 279 -30.81 8.95 -30.65
N ALA A 280 -30.42 10.14 -30.17
CA ALA A 280 -30.82 11.40 -30.79
C ALA A 280 -30.27 11.55 -32.23
N LEU A 281 -29.02 11.14 -32.48
CA LEU A 281 -28.41 11.24 -33.81
C LEU A 281 -28.86 10.13 -34.77
N GLY A 282 -29.09 8.91 -34.27
CA GLY A 282 -29.62 7.79 -35.05
C GLY A 282 -31.07 8.03 -35.53
N GLY A 283 -31.89 8.68 -34.71
CA GLY A 283 -33.26 9.06 -35.08
C GLY A 283 -33.32 10.06 -36.24
N VAL A 284 -32.36 10.99 -36.31
CA VAL A 284 -32.30 12.01 -37.38
C VAL A 284 -31.86 11.39 -38.72
N ALA A 285 -30.93 10.43 -38.69
CA ALA A 285 -30.46 9.76 -39.91
C ALA A 285 -31.49 8.78 -40.49
N GLY A 286 -32.27 8.10 -39.64
CA GLY A 286 -33.33 7.17 -40.09
C GLY A 286 -34.48 7.87 -40.82
N LEU A 287 -34.82 9.10 -40.42
CA LEU A 287 -35.86 9.91 -41.07
C LEU A 287 -35.42 10.44 -42.44
N ALA A 288 -34.11 10.65 -42.66
CA ALA A 288 -33.58 11.15 -43.93
C ALA A 288 -33.45 10.08 -45.03
N ALA A 289 -33.40 8.80 -44.68
CA ALA A 289 -33.06 7.72 -45.62
C ALA A 289 -34.27 6.95 -46.21
N GLY A 290 -35.50 7.17 -45.72
CA GLY A 290 -36.72 6.63 -46.35
C GLY A 290 -36.77 5.10 -46.52
N GLN A 291 -36.09 4.31 -45.67
CA GLN A 291 -36.08 2.84 -45.77
C GLN A 291 -37.01 2.21 -44.72
N THR A 292 -37.92 1.34 -45.17
CA THR A 292 -38.98 0.71 -44.36
C THR A 292 -38.69 -0.73 -43.92
N THR A 293 -37.47 -1.24 -44.07
CA THR A 293 -37.07 -2.54 -43.51
C THR A 293 -36.02 -2.37 -42.41
N PRO A 294 -36.45 -2.32 -41.12
CA PRO A 294 -35.62 -1.89 -40.00
C PRO A 294 -34.54 -2.89 -39.58
N ALA A 295 -34.52 -4.13 -40.08
CA ALA A 295 -33.66 -5.17 -39.52
C ALA A 295 -32.22 -5.16 -40.07
N VAL A 296 -32.00 -4.90 -41.37
CA VAL A 296 -30.66 -5.07 -41.99
C VAL A 296 -29.83 -3.78 -41.91
N GLY A 297 -30.47 -2.61 -42.09
CA GLY A 297 -29.82 -1.31 -41.91
C GLY A 297 -29.36 -1.07 -40.47
N VAL A 298 -30.15 -1.53 -39.49
CA VAL A 298 -29.81 -1.38 -38.06
C VAL A 298 -28.61 -2.26 -37.68
N VAL A 299 -28.52 -3.50 -38.16
CA VAL A 299 -27.39 -4.39 -37.81
C VAL A 299 -26.07 -3.88 -38.41
N ALA A 300 -26.07 -3.41 -39.66
CA ALA A 300 -24.89 -2.84 -40.31
C ALA A 300 -24.48 -1.49 -39.69
N ALA A 301 -25.46 -0.62 -39.38
CA ALA A 301 -25.19 0.65 -38.70
C ALA A 301 -24.72 0.45 -37.25
N VAL A 302 -25.20 -0.59 -36.55
CA VAL A 302 -24.75 -0.93 -35.17
C VAL A 302 -23.35 -1.54 -35.17
N THR A 303 -22.97 -2.34 -36.18
CA THR A 303 -21.61 -2.91 -36.25
C THR A 303 -20.57 -1.91 -36.71
N VAL A 304 -20.84 -1.14 -37.78
CA VAL A 304 -19.93 -0.08 -38.26
C VAL A 304 -19.91 1.10 -37.29
N GLY A 305 -21.08 1.48 -36.76
CA GLY A 305 -21.21 2.49 -35.71
C GLY A 305 -20.55 2.04 -34.41
N GLY A 306 -20.66 0.76 -34.04
CA GLY A 306 -20.02 0.17 -32.86
C GLY A 306 -18.49 0.10 -32.97
N MET A 307 -17.95 -0.27 -34.14
CA MET A 307 -16.50 -0.25 -34.38
C MET A 307 -15.95 1.17 -34.43
N ARG A 308 -16.64 2.11 -35.09
CA ARG A 308 -16.25 3.52 -35.15
C ARG A 308 -16.45 4.24 -33.81
N TRP A 309 -17.40 3.80 -33.00
CA TRP A 309 -17.58 4.21 -31.60
C TRP A 309 -16.47 3.65 -30.72
N TRP A 310 -16.00 2.43 -30.94
CA TRP A 310 -14.92 1.84 -30.15
C TRP A 310 -13.55 2.46 -30.46
N THR A 311 -13.27 2.73 -31.74
CA THR A 311 -12.07 3.47 -32.16
C THR A 311 -12.16 4.95 -31.76
N GLY A 312 -13.31 5.59 -31.97
CA GLY A 312 -13.57 6.97 -31.56
C GLY A 312 -13.52 7.16 -30.04
N ARG A 313 -13.98 6.18 -29.26
CA ARG A 313 -13.86 6.18 -27.79
C ARG A 313 -12.41 6.04 -27.35
N ARG A 314 -11.61 5.19 -28.01
CA ARG A 314 -10.17 5.10 -27.74
C ARG A 314 -9.44 6.40 -28.08
N GLU A 315 -9.84 7.09 -29.14
CA GLU A 315 -9.24 8.36 -29.55
C GLU A 315 -9.68 9.53 -28.66
N ALA A 316 -10.96 9.59 -28.30
CA ALA A 316 -11.51 10.56 -27.37
C ALA A 316 -10.97 10.36 -25.94
N GLU A 317 -10.80 9.12 -25.50
CA GLU A 317 -10.15 8.78 -24.23
C GLU A 317 -8.67 9.19 -24.27
N ARG A 318 -7.95 8.95 -25.38
CA ARG A 318 -6.57 9.44 -25.55
C ARG A 318 -6.47 10.96 -25.62
N ALA A 319 -7.45 11.64 -26.21
CA ALA A 319 -7.48 13.10 -26.31
C ALA A 319 -7.82 13.74 -24.97
N TRP A 320 -8.85 13.23 -24.29
CA TRP A 320 -9.20 13.61 -22.93
C TRP A 320 -8.06 13.32 -21.95
N LEU A 321 -7.41 12.14 -22.02
CA LEU A 321 -6.23 11.84 -21.22
C LEU A 321 -5.07 12.80 -21.50
N ARG A 322 -4.91 13.29 -22.74
CA ARG A 322 -3.90 14.30 -23.08
C ARG A 322 -4.23 15.65 -22.47
N GLU A 323 -5.47 16.08 -22.58
CA GLU A 323 -5.94 17.38 -22.09
C GLU A 323 -6.04 17.43 -20.56
N GLU A 324 -6.53 16.36 -19.93
CA GLU A 324 -6.60 16.23 -18.48
C GLU A 324 -5.20 16.10 -17.87
N ASN A 325 -4.27 15.39 -18.53
CA ASN A 325 -2.85 15.42 -18.12
C ASN A 325 -2.25 16.82 -18.24
N ALA A 326 -2.61 17.61 -19.26
CA ALA A 326 -2.15 18.99 -19.38
C ALA A 326 -2.74 19.88 -18.27
N ARG A 327 -4.02 19.72 -17.94
CA ARG A 327 -4.69 20.44 -16.83
C ARG A 327 -4.14 20.06 -15.46
N LEU A 328 -3.85 18.78 -15.22
CA LEU A 328 -3.23 18.28 -13.98
C LEU A 328 -1.78 18.77 -13.83
N ARG A 329 -1.05 18.96 -14.93
CA ARG A 329 0.29 19.60 -14.94
C ARG A 329 0.23 21.09 -14.63
N ALA A 330 -0.84 21.78 -15.01
CA ALA A 330 -1.00 23.22 -14.79
C ALA A 330 -1.41 23.61 -13.36
N ARG A 331 -1.86 22.66 -12.52
CA ARG A 331 -2.25 22.94 -11.12
C ARG A 331 -1.17 22.53 -10.12
N PRO A 332 -0.42 23.47 -9.52
CA PRO A 332 0.50 23.14 -8.42
C PRO A 332 -0.28 22.64 -7.20
N HIS A 333 0.16 21.54 -6.60
CA HIS A 333 -0.53 20.89 -5.48
C HIS A 333 0.21 21.14 -4.16
N ALA A 334 -0.55 21.42 -3.08
CA ALA A 334 -0.10 21.71 -1.72
C ALA A 334 1.04 20.79 -1.19
N PRO A 335 1.04 19.46 -1.43
CA PRO A 335 2.10 18.56 -0.96
C PRO A 335 3.41 18.69 -1.76
N ALA A 336 3.33 18.96 -3.07
CA ALA A 336 4.51 19.20 -3.90
C ALA A 336 5.11 20.59 -3.61
N THR A 337 4.27 21.58 -3.30
CA THR A 337 4.74 22.88 -2.77
C THR A 337 5.35 22.77 -1.37
N TRP A 338 4.82 21.91 -0.49
CA TRP A 338 5.46 21.64 0.81
C TRP A 338 6.83 20.98 0.61
N LEU A 339 6.92 19.99 -0.28
CA LEU A 339 8.17 19.29 -0.58
C LEU A 339 9.20 20.23 -1.26
N ARG A 340 8.75 21.10 -2.16
CA ARG A 340 9.60 22.14 -2.77
C ARG A 340 10.03 23.21 -1.76
N ARG A 341 9.18 23.59 -0.80
CA ARG A 341 9.55 24.49 0.32
C ARG A 341 10.61 23.88 1.21
N GLN A 342 10.47 22.61 1.56
CA GLN A 342 11.49 21.89 2.34
C GLN A 342 12.82 21.81 1.60
N VAL A 343 12.80 21.57 0.28
CA VAL A 343 14.03 21.61 -0.55
C VAL A 343 14.66 23.01 -0.59
N SER A 344 13.87 24.09 -0.57
CA SER A 344 14.41 25.46 -0.52
C SER A 344 14.88 25.89 0.88
N GLU A 345 14.40 25.26 1.94
CA GLU A 345 14.84 25.51 3.32
C GLU A 345 16.14 24.76 3.66
N GLU A 346 16.47 23.68 2.92
CA GLU A 346 17.70 22.89 3.07
C GLU A 346 18.86 23.34 2.16
N MET A 347 18.66 24.31 1.25
CA MET A 347 19.70 24.91 0.39
C MET A 347 20.24 26.22 0.97
#